data_AF-A0A9P9ITH9-F1
#
_entry.id   AF-A0A9P9ITH9-F1
#
_cell.length_a   1.000
_cell.length_b   1.000
_cell.length_c   1.000
_cell.angle_alpha   90.00
_cell.angle_beta   90.00
_cell.angle_gamma   90.00
#
_symmetry.space_group_name_H-M   'P 1'
#
loop_
_entity.id
_entity.type
_entity.pdbx_description
1 polymer ?
#
loop_
_entity_poly.entity_id
_entity_poly.type
_entity_poly.pdbx_seq_one_letter_code
_entity_poly.pdbx_strand_id
1 'polypeptide(L)'
;MPYYDLESPNIRCGRGGAASGPGTLTASVLSGSEVGFVIGRSADEPLEPYIIYHNGPGLAYMSKSPTHDLNSYKGDGDWFKVAEFGPANDNTWETRGQIGMNFTIPEMTPPGLYLLRVEHLYVRPWWNGTQFYIG
;
A
#
# COMPACT_ATOMS: atom_id res chain seq x y z
N MET A 1 5.83 5.39 9.95
CA MET A 1 6.09 6.85 9.82
C MET A 1 5.64 7.32 8.44
N PRO A 2 5.03 8.51 8.31
CA PRO A 2 4.57 9.00 7.01
C PRO A 2 5.70 9.55 6.15
N TYR A 3 5.48 9.48 4.84
CA TYR A 3 6.22 10.21 3.80
C TYR A 3 5.49 11.50 3.44
N TYR A 4 6.21 12.42 2.84
CA TYR A 4 5.69 13.73 2.44
C TYR A 4 6.17 14.08 1.02
N ASP A 5 7.47 13.85 0.77
CA ASP A 5 8.13 14.11 -0.49
C ASP A 5 7.76 13.08 -1.57
N LEU A 6 7.05 13.55 -2.60
CA LEU A 6 6.65 12.78 -3.77
C LEU A 6 7.81 12.48 -4.73
N GLU A 7 8.91 13.26 -4.67
CA GLU A 7 10.11 13.03 -5.49
C GLU A 7 11.00 11.94 -4.89
N SER A 8 10.78 11.58 -3.63
CA SER A 8 11.53 10.52 -2.96
C SER A 8 11.18 9.14 -3.55
N PRO A 9 12.17 8.33 -3.96
CA PRO A 9 11.91 6.94 -4.38
C PRO A 9 11.19 6.08 -3.34
N ASN A 10 11.29 6.45 -2.05
CA ASN A 10 10.61 5.77 -0.94
C ASN A 10 9.07 5.93 -0.99
N ILE A 11 8.53 6.84 -1.79
CA ILE A 11 7.06 6.99 -1.96
C ILE A 11 6.42 5.75 -2.62
N ARG A 12 7.24 4.91 -3.27
CA ARG A 12 6.78 3.69 -3.95
C ARG A 12 6.43 2.58 -2.97
N CYS A 13 7.40 2.18 -2.13
CA CYS A 13 7.27 1.00 -1.27
C CYS A 13 7.64 1.29 0.21
N GLY A 14 7.62 2.56 0.63
CA GLY A 14 8.02 2.95 1.98
C GLY A 14 9.53 2.97 2.20
N ARG A 15 9.96 3.07 3.48
CA ARG A 15 11.36 3.32 3.86
C ARG A 15 12.27 2.19 3.47
N GLY A 16 13.22 2.46 2.57
CA GLY A 16 14.20 1.47 2.15
C GLY A 16 13.64 0.40 1.19
N GLY A 17 12.31 0.28 1.07
CA GLY A 17 11.65 -0.66 0.16
C GLY A 17 11.95 -0.39 -1.32
N ALA A 18 12.39 0.83 -1.65
CA ALA A 18 12.82 1.19 -3.00
C ALA A 18 14.23 0.66 -3.37
N ALA A 19 15.02 0.18 -2.41
CA ALA A 19 16.38 -0.32 -2.62
C ALA A 19 16.42 -1.86 -2.63
N SER A 20 15.79 -2.49 -1.64
CA SER A 20 15.57 -3.94 -1.55
C SER A 20 14.53 -4.23 -0.47
N GLY A 21 13.93 -5.42 -0.51
CA GLY A 21 13.12 -5.97 0.59
C GLY A 21 13.77 -7.19 1.25
N PRO A 22 14.97 -7.10 1.86
CA PRO A 22 15.66 -8.26 2.42
C PRO A 22 14.79 -8.93 3.49
N GLY A 23 14.62 -10.24 3.40
CA GLY A 23 13.77 -11.00 4.33
C GLY A 23 12.26 -10.94 4.03
N THR A 24 11.84 -10.21 2.98
CA THR A 24 10.45 -10.24 2.51
C THR A 24 10.18 -11.56 1.80
N LEU A 25 9.09 -12.22 2.16
CA LEU A 25 8.64 -13.44 1.50
C LEU A 25 7.62 -13.11 0.41
N THR A 26 7.51 -13.98 -0.59
CA THR A 26 6.49 -13.86 -1.64
C THR A 26 5.26 -14.68 -1.26
N ALA A 27 4.10 -14.06 -1.22
CA ALA A 27 2.83 -14.76 -1.05
C ALA A 27 2.28 -15.25 -2.40
N SER A 28 1.71 -16.45 -2.42
CA SER A 28 0.97 -16.97 -3.58
C SER A 28 -0.50 -16.63 -3.43
N VAL A 29 -1.06 -15.88 -4.37
CA VAL A 29 -2.44 -15.40 -4.36
C VAL A 29 -3.08 -15.72 -5.71
N LEU A 30 -4.27 -16.31 -5.71
CA LEU A 30 -5.06 -16.52 -6.92
C LEU A 30 -5.72 -15.20 -7.33
N SER A 31 -5.77 -14.92 -8.63
CA SER A 31 -6.59 -13.81 -9.11
C SER A 31 -8.06 -14.01 -8.72
N GLY A 32 -8.77 -12.92 -8.47
CA GLY A 32 -10.16 -12.97 -7.98
C GLY A 32 -10.29 -13.26 -6.48
N SER A 33 -9.19 -13.54 -5.77
CA SER A 33 -9.24 -13.74 -4.31
C SER A 33 -9.10 -12.41 -3.56
N GLU A 34 -9.70 -12.35 -2.37
CA GLU A 34 -9.51 -11.23 -1.43
C GLU A 34 -8.15 -11.33 -0.74
N VAL A 35 -7.49 -10.18 -0.62
CA VAL A 35 -6.31 -9.97 0.22
C VAL A 35 -6.60 -8.86 1.21
N GLY A 36 -5.93 -8.92 2.36
CA GLY A 36 -6.04 -7.90 3.42
C GLY A 36 -4.67 -7.32 3.76
N PHE A 37 -4.62 -6.00 3.94
CA PHE A 37 -3.45 -5.29 4.44
C PHE A 37 -3.75 -4.72 5.82
N VAL A 38 -3.20 -5.35 6.86
CA VAL A 38 -3.39 -4.94 8.27
C VAL A 38 -2.37 -3.86 8.64
N ILE A 39 -2.81 -2.86 9.38
CA ILE A 39 -1.93 -1.79 9.85
C ILE A 39 -1.29 -2.14 11.20
N GLY A 40 0.00 -1.87 11.32
CA GLY A 40 0.77 -1.93 12.57
C GLY A 40 1.26 -0.55 13.01
N ARG A 41 1.68 -0.43 14.27
CA ARG A 41 2.30 0.81 14.80
C ARG A 41 3.75 0.96 14.37
N SER A 42 4.53 -0.11 14.51
CA SER A 42 5.94 -0.19 14.15
C SER A 42 6.28 -1.62 13.73
N ALA A 43 7.31 -1.78 12.91
CA ALA A 43 7.83 -3.11 12.54
C ALA A 43 8.48 -3.83 13.73
N ASP A 44 8.89 -3.09 14.76
CA ASP A 44 9.57 -3.62 15.95
C ASP A 44 8.60 -3.93 17.11
N GLU A 45 7.29 -3.69 16.92
CA GLU A 45 6.26 -3.94 17.93
C GLU A 45 5.43 -5.17 17.57
N PRO A 46 4.89 -5.92 18.56
CA PRO A 46 3.90 -6.95 18.30
C PRO A 46 2.74 -6.41 17.46
N LEU A 47 2.19 -7.25 16.58
CA LEU A 47 0.97 -6.95 15.83
C LEU A 47 -0.22 -6.89 16.80
N GLU A 48 -0.42 -5.72 17.39
CA GLU A 48 -1.59 -5.38 18.18
C GLU A 48 -2.60 -4.62 17.31
N PRO A 49 -3.92 -4.74 17.59
CA PRO A 49 -4.93 -4.02 16.84
C PRO A 49 -4.65 -2.51 16.86
N TYR A 50 -4.41 -1.95 15.67
CA TYR A 50 -4.31 -0.52 15.46
C TYR A 50 -5.36 -0.07 14.47
N ILE A 51 -5.72 1.22 14.48
CA ILE A 51 -6.75 1.77 13.60
C ILE A 51 -6.22 2.90 12.75
N ILE A 52 -6.76 3.03 11.55
CA ILE A 52 -6.55 4.19 10.70
C ILE A 52 -7.36 5.34 11.30
N TYR A 53 -6.70 6.19 12.08
CA TYR A 53 -7.34 7.30 12.78
C TYR A 53 -7.26 8.62 12.01
N HIS A 54 -6.45 8.68 10.94
CA HIS A 54 -6.39 9.85 10.09
C HIS A 54 -7.49 9.81 9.01
N ASN A 55 -7.93 11.00 8.60
CA ASN A 55 -8.95 11.15 7.57
C ASN A 55 -8.28 11.17 6.21
N GLY A 56 -8.74 10.31 5.31
CA GLY A 56 -8.36 10.35 3.91
C GLY A 56 -8.46 8.99 3.23
N PRO A 57 -8.16 8.95 1.93
CA PRO A 57 -8.39 7.77 1.12
C PRO A 57 -7.42 6.65 1.47
N GLY A 58 -7.84 5.43 1.15
CA GLY A 58 -6.99 4.26 1.04
C GLY A 58 -6.88 3.84 -0.42
N LEU A 59 -5.71 3.40 -0.87
CA LEU A 59 -5.47 3.03 -2.26
C LEU A 59 -4.61 1.78 -2.32
N ALA A 60 -4.87 0.88 -3.26
CA ALA A 60 -4.03 -0.28 -3.53
C ALA A 60 -3.64 -0.34 -5.01
N TYR A 61 -2.38 -0.69 -5.26
CA TYR A 61 -1.79 -0.77 -6.60
C TYR A 61 -0.97 -2.02 -6.76
N MET A 62 -0.87 -2.50 -7.99
CA MET A 62 0.01 -3.59 -8.35
C MET A 62 0.97 -3.16 -9.46
N SER A 63 2.16 -3.75 -9.45
CA SER A 63 3.15 -3.59 -10.51
C SER A 63 3.75 -4.94 -10.87
N LYS A 64 3.67 -5.33 -12.14
CA LYS A 64 4.21 -6.61 -12.62
C LYS A 64 5.73 -6.52 -12.65
N SER A 65 6.40 -7.50 -12.06
CA SER A 65 7.85 -7.61 -12.16
C SER A 65 8.27 -7.93 -13.60
N PRO A 66 9.26 -7.22 -14.17
CA PRO A 66 9.81 -7.54 -15.48
C PRO A 66 10.74 -8.77 -15.45
N THR A 67 11.13 -9.24 -14.26
CA THR A 67 12.02 -10.39 -14.07
C THR A 67 11.41 -11.43 -13.13
N HIS A 68 12.02 -12.62 -13.09
CA HIS A 68 11.66 -13.67 -12.14
C HIS A 68 12.23 -13.47 -10.73
N ASP A 69 13.08 -12.45 -10.54
CA ASP A 69 13.67 -12.14 -9.24
C ASP A 69 12.96 -10.93 -8.63
N LEU A 70 11.87 -11.21 -7.89
CA LEU A 70 11.08 -10.17 -7.25
C LEU A 70 11.89 -9.41 -6.18
N ASN A 71 12.92 -10.03 -5.59
CA ASN A 71 13.74 -9.41 -4.54
C ASN A 71 14.63 -8.28 -5.08
N SER A 72 14.95 -8.29 -6.38
CA SER A 72 15.69 -7.21 -7.04
C SER A 72 14.81 -6.19 -7.75
N TYR A 73 13.49 -6.42 -7.82
CA TYR A 73 12.57 -5.48 -8.46
C TYR A 73 12.30 -4.26 -7.56
N LYS A 74 12.67 -3.07 -8.03
CA LYS A 74 12.58 -1.82 -7.28
C LYS A 74 11.22 -1.11 -7.38
N GLY A 75 10.28 -1.67 -8.15
CA GLY A 75 9.01 -1.02 -8.45
C GLY A 75 9.13 0.20 -9.36
N ASP A 76 10.13 0.23 -10.24
CA ASP A 76 10.38 1.26 -11.25
C ASP A 76 9.64 1.03 -12.58
N GLY A 77 8.85 -0.03 -12.69
CA GLY A 77 7.94 -0.24 -13.81
C GLY A 77 6.57 0.41 -13.61
N ASP A 78 5.63 0.02 -14.47
CA ASP A 78 4.27 0.57 -14.46
C ASP A 78 3.46 0.08 -13.25
N TRP A 79 2.62 0.96 -12.72
CA TRP A 79 1.68 0.69 -11.63
C TRP A 79 0.24 0.87 -12.10
N PHE A 80 -0.63 -0.04 -11.70
CA PHE A 80 -2.06 0.07 -11.93
C PHE A 80 -2.82 -0.05 -10.61
N LYS A 81 -3.86 0.76 -10.44
CA LYS A 81 -4.71 0.75 -9.25
C LYS A 81 -5.63 -0.47 -9.29
N VAL A 82 -5.78 -1.14 -8.15
CA VAL A 82 -6.67 -2.30 -7.97
C VAL A 82 -7.77 -2.07 -6.94
N ALA A 83 -7.58 -1.12 -6.01
CA ALA A 83 -8.61 -0.73 -5.06
C ALA A 83 -8.51 0.75 -4.68
N GLU A 84 -9.65 1.32 -4.30
CA GLU A 84 -9.79 2.67 -3.75
C GLU A 84 -10.84 2.64 -2.64
N PHE A 85 -10.49 3.23 -1.50
CA PHE A 85 -11.35 3.44 -0.35
C PHE A 85 -11.56 4.93 -0.19
N GLY A 86 -12.76 5.39 -0.50
CA GLY A 86 -13.10 6.79 -0.67
C GLY A 86 -13.77 7.42 0.56
N PRO A 87 -14.46 8.55 0.35
CA PRO A 87 -15.42 9.06 1.33
C PRO A 87 -16.56 8.06 1.52
N ALA A 88 -16.88 7.73 2.77
CA ALA A 88 -18.06 6.93 3.10
C ALA A 88 -19.35 7.78 3.05
N ASN A 89 -19.22 9.08 3.32
CA ASN A 89 -20.23 10.11 3.18
C ASN A 89 -19.55 11.49 3.26
N ASP A 90 -20.33 12.56 3.29
CA ASP A 90 -19.86 13.95 3.34
C ASP A 90 -18.92 14.28 4.53
N ASN A 91 -18.91 13.45 5.58
CA ASN A 91 -18.22 13.73 6.83
C ASN A 91 -17.17 12.67 7.22
N THR A 92 -17.12 11.52 6.54
CA THR A 92 -16.29 10.38 6.97
C THR A 92 -15.65 9.63 5.80
N TRP A 93 -14.56 8.93 6.08
CA TRP A 93 -13.81 8.12 5.12
C TRP A 93 -14.05 6.64 5.40
N GLU A 94 -14.10 5.80 4.36
CA GLU A 94 -14.26 4.34 4.50
C GLU A 94 -13.14 3.71 5.33
N THR A 95 -11.94 4.29 5.27
CA THR A 95 -10.77 3.87 6.03
C THR A 95 -10.85 4.21 7.52
N ARG A 96 -11.68 5.19 7.93
CA ARG A 96 -11.68 5.71 9.30
C ARG A 96 -12.08 4.63 10.30
N GLY A 97 -11.21 4.36 11.26
CA GLY A 97 -11.45 3.37 12.32
C GLY A 97 -11.21 1.92 11.89
N GLN A 98 -10.80 1.68 10.64
CA GLN A 98 -10.49 0.33 10.15
C GLN A 98 -9.12 -0.13 10.63
N ILE A 99 -8.98 -1.44 10.83
CA ILE A 99 -7.72 -2.11 11.21
C ILE A 99 -6.85 -2.49 10.02
N GLY A 100 -7.34 -2.23 8.80
CA GLY A 100 -6.70 -2.62 7.56
C GLY A 100 -7.61 -2.33 6.37
N MET A 101 -7.15 -2.76 5.21
CA MET A 101 -7.86 -2.62 3.93
C MET A 101 -7.92 -3.97 3.24
N ASN A 102 -9.14 -4.48 3.04
CA ASN A 102 -9.39 -5.71 2.30
C ASN A 102 -9.92 -5.39 0.90
N PHE A 103 -9.35 -6.03 -0.11
CA PHE A 103 -9.75 -5.84 -1.50
C PHE A 103 -9.49 -7.09 -2.33
N THR A 104 -10.21 -7.21 -3.44
CA THR A 104 -10.10 -8.34 -4.36
C THR A 104 -9.08 -8.03 -5.46
N ILE A 105 -8.16 -8.97 -5.71
CA ILE A 105 -7.27 -8.89 -6.87
C ILE A 105 -8.12 -9.11 -8.14
N PRO A 106 -8.03 -8.25 -9.18
CA PRO A 106 -8.86 -8.41 -10.37
C PRO A 106 -8.72 -9.80 -10.99
N GLU A 107 -9.84 -10.43 -11.33
CA GLU A 107 -9.87 -11.83 -11.83
C GLU A 107 -9.02 -12.02 -13.09
N MET A 108 -9.03 -11.02 -13.98
CA MET A 108 -8.26 -11.02 -15.23
C MET A 108 -6.79 -10.58 -15.06
N THR A 109 -6.28 -10.45 -13.83
CA THR A 109 -4.87 -10.14 -13.61
C THR A 109 -4.01 -11.27 -14.18
N PRO A 110 -3.10 -11.00 -15.15
CA PRO A 110 -2.28 -12.05 -15.73
C PRO A 110 -1.40 -12.72 -14.67
N PRO A 111 -1.10 -14.03 -14.77
CA PRO A 111 -0.21 -14.69 -13.84
C PRO A 111 1.21 -14.07 -13.89
N GLY A 112 1.90 -14.06 -12.75
CA GLY A 112 3.26 -13.55 -12.64
C GLY A 112 3.59 -13.08 -11.23
N LEU A 113 4.78 -12.48 -11.10
CA LEU A 113 5.24 -11.85 -9.87
C LEU A 113 4.85 -10.38 -9.89
N TYR A 114 4.32 -9.89 -8.78
CA TYR A 114 3.86 -8.51 -8.63
C TYR A 114 4.35 -7.95 -7.30
N LEU A 115 4.66 -6.65 -7.30
CA LEU A 115 4.62 -5.85 -6.08
C LEU A 115 3.18 -5.42 -5.84
N LEU A 116 2.75 -5.45 -4.58
CA LEU A 116 1.49 -4.89 -4.11
C LEU A 116 1.83 -3.72 -3.19
N ARG A 117 1.31 -2.54 -3.51
CA ARG A 117 1.47 -1.31 -2.73
C ARG A 117 0.13 -0.94 -2.15
N VAL A 118 0.06 -0.73 -0.85
CA VAL A 118 -1.12 -0.22 -0.16
C VAL A 118 -0.76 1.08 0.53
N GLU A 119 -1.57 2.12 0.33
CA GLU A 119 -1.34 3.42 0.94
C GLU A 119 -2.59 3.99 1.61
N HIS A 120 -2.36 4.75 2.68
CA HIS A 120 -3.35 5.66 3.26
C HIS A 120 -2.79 7.08 3.21
N LEU A 121 -3.62 8.03 2.78
CA LEU A 121 -3.24 9.43 2.69
C LEU A 121 -3.95 10.23 3.77
N TYR A 122 -3.20 10.95 4.60
CA TYR A 122 -3.78 12.04 5.37
C TYR A 122 -3.52 13.37 4.67
N VAL A 123 -4.54 13.81 3.93
CA VAL A 123 -4.49 15.02 3.11
C VAL A 123 -4.50 16.27 3.98
N ARG A 124 -3.56 17.19 3.71
CA ARG A 124 -3.51 18.51 4.34
C ARG A 124 -3.66 19.61 3.28
N PRO A 125 -4.25 20.77 3.63
CA PRO A 125 -4.48 21.85 2.66
C PRO A 125 -3.24 22.69 2.32
N TRP A 126 -2.05 22.31 2.77
CA TRP A 126 -0.80 23.03 2.50
C TRP A 126 0.20 22.17 1.73
N TRP A 127 1.07 22.84 0.97
CA TRP A 127 2.14 22.21 0.21
C TRP A 127 2.98 21.27 1.08
N ASN A 128 3.28 20.09 0.55
CA ASN A 128 4.09 19.06 1.22
C ASN A 128 3.58 18.67 2.63
N GLY A 129 2.29 18.91 2.90
CA GLY A 129 1.66 18.59 4.18
C GLY A 129 1.04 17.20 4.23
N THR A 130 0.65 16.67 3.07
CA THR A 130 0.02 15.35 2.98
C THR A 130 0.96 14.28 3.50
N GLN A 131 0.43 13.44 4.38
CA GLN A 131 1.16 12.30 4.95
C GLN A 131 0.78 11.05 4.19
N PHE A 132 1.78 10.40 3.59
CA PHE A 132 1.66 9.17 2.85
C PHE A 132 2.11 8.00 3.74
N TYR A 133 1.19 7.14 4.15
CA TYR A 133 1.49 5.90 4.86
C TYR A 133 1.49 4.78 3.84
N ILE A 134 2.65 4.22 3.53
CA ILE A 134 2.85 3.29 2.41
C ILE A 134 3.47 2.00 2.94
N GLY A 135 3.01 0.87 2.42
CA GLY A 135 3.60 -0.44 2.57
C GLY A 135 3.38 -1.34 1.37
#